data_AF-A0A852TL76-F1
#
_entry.id   AF-A0A852TL76-F1
#
_cell.length_a   1.000
_cell.length_b   1.000
_cell.length_c   1.000
_cell.angle_alpha   90.00
_cell.angle_beta   90.00
_cell.angle_gamma   90.00
#
_symmetry.space_group_name_H-M   'P 1'
#
loop_
_entity.id
_entity.type
_entity.pdbx_description
1 polymer ?
#
loop_
_entity_poly.entity_id
_entity_poly.type
_entity_poly.pdbx_seq_one_letter_code
_entity_poly.pdbx_strand_id
1 'polypeptide(L)' 'MKEYKTLFFDVDDTLLDFAAAEKLALQLLFEEQNIPLTSEIVENIKQ' A
#
# COMPACT_ATOMS: atom_id res chain seq x y z
N MET A 1 -24.36 -27.98 2.85
CA MET A 1 -23.42 -26.84 2.77
C MET A 1 -22.76 -26.89 1.41
N LYS A 2 -22.41 -25.74 0.80
CA LYS A 2 -21.62 -25.72 -0.44
C LYS A 2 -20.14 -25.80 -0.08
N GLU A 3 -19.43 -26.73 -0.71
CA GLU A 3 -17.96 -26.84 -0.59
C GLU A 3 -17.31 -26.08 -1.73
N TYR A 4 -16.55 -25.03 -1.37
CA TYR A 4 -15.72 -24.32 -2.32
C TYR A 4 -14.46 -25.12 -2.59
N LYS A 5 -14.15 -25.38 -3.86
CA LYS A 5 -12.98 -26.19 -4.27
C LYS A 5 -11.68 -25.38 -4.32
N THR A 6 -11.81 -24.08 -4.57
CA THR A 6 -10.67 -23.17 -4.74
C THR A 6 -11.12 -21.79 -4.31
N LEU A 7 -10.26 -21.11 -3.54
CA LEU A 7 -10.47 -19.73 -3.12
C LEU A 7 -9.40 -18.88 -3.80
N PHE A 8 -9.84 -17.79 -4.41
CA PHE A 8 -8.95 -16.78 -4.96
C PHE A 8 -9.00 -15.59 -4.01
N PHE A 9 -7.84 -15.26 -3.47
CA PHE A 9 -7.66 -14.07 -2.66
C PHE A 9 -6.82 -13.09 -3.46
N ASP A 10 -7.25 -11.84 -3.44
CA ASP A 10 -6.35 -10.75 -3.76
C ASP A 10 -5.25 -10.68 -2.69
N VAL A 11 -4.12 -10.06 -3.03
CA VAL A 11 -2.99 -9.94 -2.11
C VAL A 11 -3.10 -8.63 -1.36
N ASP A 12 -3.18 -7.53 -2.10
CA ASP A 12 -3.13 -6.19 -1.54
C ASP A 12 -4.43 -5.86 -0.81
N ASP A 13 -4.29 -5.35 0.41
CA ASP A 13 -5.38 -4.99 1.34
C ASP A 13 -6.40 -6.12 1.64
N THR A 14 -6.07 -7.36 1.25
CA THR A 14 -6.87 -8.57 1.50
C THR A 14 -6.09 -9.57 2.35
N LEU A 15 -4.89 -9.96 1.91
CA LEU A 15 -4.00 -10.83 2.67
C LEU A 15 -2.91 -10.05 3.39
N LEU A 16 -2.44 -8.96 2.79
CA LEU A 16 -1.39 -8.09 3.32
C LEU A 16 -1.94 -6.68 3.53
N ASP A 17 -1.40 -5.98 4.52
CA ASP A 17 -1.64 -4.55 4.71
C ASP A 17 -0.73 -3.76 3.76
N PHE A 18 -1.19 -3.63 2.51
CA PHE A 18 -0.45 -2.94 1.47
C PHE A 18 -0.39 -1.45 1.78
N ALA A 19 -1.48 -0.86 2.28
CA ALA A 19 -1.53 0.54 2.69
C ALA A 19 -0.43 0.91 3.71
N ALA A 20 -0.14 0.05 4.70
CA ALA A 20 0.95 0.27 5.65
C ALA A 20 2.32 0.15 4.99
N ALA A 21 2.52 -0.84 4.12
CA ALA A 21 3.77 -1.05 3.40
C ALA A 21 4.08 0.09 2.42
N GLU A 22 3.07 0.54 1.67
CA GLU A 22 3.15 1.68 0.75
C GLU A 22 3.54 2.96 1.47
N LYS A 23 2.89 3.26 2.61
CA LYS A 23 3.21 4.43 3.41
C LYS A 23 4.68 4.42 3.87
N LEU A 24 5.17 3.28 4.35
CA LEU A 24 6.57 3.13 4.76
C LEU A 24 7.51 3.31 3.57
N ALA A 25 7.21 2.69 2.44
CA ALA A 25 8.04 2.79 1.23
C ALA A 25 8.13 4.23 0.71
N LEU A 26 7.01 4.96 0.72
CA LEU A 26 6.99 6.39 0.35
C LEU A 26 7.83 7.24 1.29
N GLN A 27 7.77 6.99 2.61
CA GLN A 27 8.62 7.70 3.56
C GLN A 27 10.10 7.46 3.26
N LEU A 28 10.51 6.19 3.10
CA LEU A 28 11.90 5.82 2.84
C LEU A 28 12.41 6.41 1.51
N LEU A 29 11.60 6.38 0.46
CA LEU A 29 11.95 6.94 -0.85
C LEU A 29 12.23 8.44 -0.75
N PHE A 30 11.35 9.20 -0.10
CA PHE A 30 11.51 10.65 0.00
C PHE A 30 12.67 11.04 0.90
N GLU A 31 12.91 10.29 1.98
CA GLU A 31 14.10 10.43 2.81
C GLU A 31 15.39 10.19 2.00
N GLU A 32 15.46 9.13 1.20
CA GLU A 32 16.62 8.82 0.36
C GLU A 32 16.90 9.93 -0.68
N GLN A 33 15.85 10.48 -1.28
CA GLN A 33 15.98 11.56 -2.26
C GLN A 33 16.24 12.95 -1.62
N ASN A 34 16.24 13.06 -0.29
CA ASN A 34 16.29 14.33 0.44
C ASN A 34 15.16 15.30 0.03
N ILE A 35 13.99 14.78 -0.32
CA ILE A 35 12.81 15.58 -0.69
C ILE A 35 11.80 15.51 0.46
N PRO A 36 11.26 16.64 0.94
CA PRO A 36 10.19 16.63 1.94
C PRO A 36 8.94 15.93 1.41
N LEU A 37 8.49 14.88 2.11
CA LEU A 37 7.18 14.27 1.85
C LEU A 37 6.08 15.13 2.51
N THR A 38 5.34 15.88 1.69
CA THR A 38 4.24 16.75 2.18
C THR A 38 2.90 16.02 2.11
N SER A 39 1.93 16.45 2.91
CA SER A 39 0.58 15.88 2.88
C SER A 39 -0.08 16.00 1.50
N GLU A 40 0.18 17.10 0.78
CA GLU A 40 -0.32 17.30 -0.59
C GLU A 40 0.24 16.26 -1.58
N ILE A 41 1.53 15.93 -1.48
CA ILE A 41 2.14 14.89 -2.33
C ILE A 41 1.53 13.52 -2.02
N VAL A 42 1.35 13.20 -0.73
CA VAL A 42 0.70 11.94 -0.32
C VAL A 42 -0.74 11.86 -0.86
N GLU A 43 -1.50 12.94 -0.82
CA GLU A 43 -2.87 12.99 -1.36
C GLU A 43 -2.90 12.75 -2.88
N ASN A 44 -1.93 13.29 -3.62
CA ASN A 44 -1.84 13.11 -5.08
C ASN A 44 -1.40 11.70 -5.50
N ILE A 45 -0.64 10.99 -4.67
CA ILE A 45 -0.21 9.60 -4.94
C ILE A 45 -1.34 8.60 -4.67
N LYS A 46 -2.30 8.96 -3.81
CA LYS A 46 -3.45 8.11 -3.44
C LYS A 46 -4.65 8.21 -4.38
N GLN A 47 -4.57 8.96 -5.48
CA GLN A 47 -5.62 9.03 -6.51
C GLN A 47 -5.51 7.88 -7.51
#